data_AF-A0A1H7I5I0-F1
#
_entry.id   AF-A0A1H7I5I0-F1
#
_cell.length_a   1.000
_cell.length_b   1.000
_cell.length_c   1.000
_cell.angle_alpha   90.00
_cell.angle_beta   90.00
_cell.angle_gamma   90.00
#
_symmetry.space_group_name_H-M   'P 1'
#
loop_
_entity.id
_entity.type
_entity.pdbx_description
1 polymer ?
#
loop_
_entity_poly.entity_id
_entity_poly.type
_entity_poly.pdbx_seq_one_letter_code
_entity_poly.pdbx_strand_id
1 'polypeptide(L)' 'MENLINELIQKAGLSPEMAQKATSVVLEYVNNNLPDSLKGKGESLLSGNFDVKSLLGDNAEGGDGLIDKVKGMFS' A
#
# COMPACT_ATOMS: atom_id res chain seq x y z
N MET A 1 7.12 -3.46 -6.03
CA MET A 1 8.30 -3.49 -5.12
C MET A 1 9.53 -2.90 -5.77
N GLU A 2 10.04 -3.46 -6.87
CA GLU A 2 11.22 -2.90 -7.56
C GLU A 2 11.02 -1.44 -8.00
N ASN A 3 9.82 -1.06 -8.44
CA ASN A 3 9.51 0.34 -8.77
C ASN A 3 9.66 1.29 -7.57
N LEU A 4 9.19 0.91 -6.38
CA LEU A 4 9.31 1.74 -5.18
C LEU A 4 10.76 1.87 -4.73
N ILE A 5 11.52 0.78 -4.78
CA ILE A 5 12.97 0.78 -4.48
C ILE A 5 13.71 1.70 -5.47
N ASN A 6 13.41 1.58 -6.76
CA ASN A 6 14.00 2.43 -7.79
C ASN A 6 13.64 3.91 -7.61
N GLU A 7 12.40 4.22 -7.23
CA GLU A 7 12.03 5.59 -6.91
C GLU A 7 12.75 6.14 -5.68
N LEU A 8 12.94 5.33 -4.64
CA LEU A 8 13.71 5.71 -3.45
C LEU A 8 15.19 5.94 -3.78
N ILE A 9 15.77 5.15 -4.69
CA ILE A 9 17.14 5.36 -5.16
C ILE A 9 17.23 6.65 -5.99
N GLN A 10 16.35 6.81 -6.98
CA GLN A 10 16.43 7.88 -7.98
C GLN A 10 15.97 9.24 -7.43
N LYS A 11 14.93 9.28 -6.61
CA LYS A 11 14.30 10.52 -6.11
C LYS A 11 14.76 10.89 -4.72
N ALA A 12 14.98 9.91 -3.84
CA ALA A 12 15.46 10.16 -2.48
C ALA A 12 16.99 9.97 -2.32
N GLY A 13 17.69 9.55 -3.39
CA GLY A 13 19.14 9.40 -3.37
C GLY A 13 19.63 8.28 -2.45
N LEU A 14 18.76 7.32 -2.10
CA LEU A 14 19.13 6.25 -1.20
C LEU A 14 20.01 5.22 -1.91
N SER A 15 20.95 4.64 -1.17
CA SER A 15 21.68 3.47 -1.65
C SER A 15 20.72 2.28 -1.82
N PRO A 16 21.02 1.31 -2.71
CA PRO A 16 20.12 0.18 -2.96
C PRO A 16 19.73 -0.59 -1.70
N GLU A 17 20.69 -0.81 -0.80
CA GLU A 17 20.45 -1.43 0.51
C GLU A 17 19.50 -0.61 1.40
N MET A 18 19.67 0.71 1.43
CA MET A 18 18.82 1.59 2.25
C MET A 18 17.43 1.73 1.65
N ALA A 19 17.30 1.75 0.32
CA ALA A 19 16.02 1.75 -0.36
C ALA A 19 15.22 0.45 -0.12
N GLN A 20 15.90 -0.70 -0.10
CA GLN A 20 15.30 -1.98 0.29
C GLN A 20 14.78 -1.93 1.74
N LYS A 21 15.61 -1.49 2.69
CA LYS A 21 15.22 -1.37 4.11
C LYS A 21 14.05 -0.39 4.29
N ALA A 22 14.10 0.76 3.66
CA ALA A 22 13.02 1.75 3.70
C ALA A 22 11.71 1.18 3.13
N THR A 23 11.79 0.43 2.04
CA THR A 23 10.64 -0.26 1.45
C THR A 23 10.03 -1.28 2.43
N SER A 24 10.87 -2.07 3.11
CA SER A 24 10.40 -3.02 4.14
C SER A 24 9.71 -2.33 5.32
N VAL A 25 10.25 -1.21 5.80
CA VAL A 25 9.64 -0.43 6.90
C VAL A 25 8.28 0.13 6.49
N VAL A 26 8.17 0.68 5.28
CA VAL A 26 6.89 1.19 4.75
C VAL A 26 5.87 0.07 4.59
N LEU A 27 6.29 -1.10 4.10
CA LEU A 27 5.44 -2.27 3.98
C LEU A 27 4.91 -2.75 5.33
N GLU A 28 5.79 -2.84 6.32
CA GLU A 28 5.42 -3.26 7.67
C GLU A 28 4.44 -2.26 8.30
N TYR A 29 4.71 -0.96 8.16
CA TYR A 29 3.79 0.09 8.62
C TYR A 29 2.42 -0.02 7.95
N VAL A 30 2.37 -0.15 6.61
CA VAL A 30 1.11 -0.29 5.88
C VAL A 30 0.37 -1.54 6.30
N ASN A 31 1.04 -2.70 6.36
CA ASN A 31 0.40 -3.96 6.77
C ASN A 31 -0.13 -3.92 8.21
N ASN A 32 0.58 -3.25 9.13
CA ASN A 32 0.15 -3.14 10.53
C ASN A 32 -1.04 -2.19 10.71
N ASN A 33 -1.15 -1.17 9.85
CA ASN A 33 -2.25 -0.20 9.93
C ASN A 33 -3.43 -0.60 9.04
N LEU A 34 -3.27 -1.48 8.06
CA LEU A 34 -4.40 -1.94 7.25
C LEU A 34 -5.41 -2.74 8.11
N PRO A 35 -6.73 -2.55 7.88
CA PRO A 35 -7.77 -3.41 8.44
C PRO A 35 -7.51 -4.89 8.12
N ASP A 36 -7.91 -5.81 8.99
CA ASP A 36 -7.67 -7.25 8.81
C ASP A 36 -8.18 -7.79 7.46
N SER A 37 -9.27 -7.22 6.93
CA SER A 37 -9.80 -7.54 5.59
C SER A 37 -8.85 -7.19 4.43
N LEU A 38 -7.87 -6.32 4.69
CA LEU A 38 -6.88 -5.81 3.74
C LEU A 38 -5.46 -6.24 4.07
N LYS A 39 -5.23 -6.88 5.23
CA LYS A 39 -3.94 -7.48 5.56
C LYS A 39 -3.60 -8.56 4.53
N GLY A 40 -2.41 -8.50 3.96
CA GLY A 40 -2.00 -9.34 2.82
C GLY A 40 -2.31 -8.74 1.43
N LYS A 41 -3.16 -7.71 1.33
CA LYS A 41 -3.34 -6.90 0.09
C LYS A 41 -2.42 -5.68 0.05
N GLY A 42 -1.73 -5.35 1.15
CA GLY A 42 -0.73 -4.27 1.22
C GLY A 42 0.42 -4.45 0.24
N GLU A 43 0.86 -5.69 0.02
CA GLU A 43 1.85 -6.00 -1.00
C GLU A 43 1.30 -5.81 -2.43
N SER A 44 0.02 -6.10 -2.65
CA SER A 44 -0.67 -5.81 -3.92
C SER A 44 -0.82 -4.30 -4.17
N LEU A 45 -1.12 -3.50 -3.12
CA LEU A 45 -1.09 -2.02 -3.13
C LEU A 45 0.25 -1.48 -3.63
N LEU A 46 1.33 -1.90 -2.98
CA LEU A 46 2.67 -1.35 -3.21
C LEU A 46 3.36 -1.94 -4.45
N SER A 47 2.85 -3.06 -4.98
CA SER A 47 3.26 -3.58 -6.29
C SER A 47 2.58 -2.88 -7.46
N GLY A 48 1.62 -1.99 -7.21
CA GLY A 48 0.83 -1.34 -8.26
C GLY A 48 -0.17 -2.28 -8.93
N ASN A 49 -0.24 -3.53 -8.46
CA ASN A 49 -1.16 -4.56 -8.93
C ASN A 49 -2.45 -4.59 -8.09
N PHE A 50 -2.72 -3.49 -7.39
CA PHE A 50 -3.93 -3.34 -6.60
C PHE A 50 -5.09 -3.00 -7.50
N ASP A 51 -5.86 -4.03 -7.79
CA ASP A 51 -7.18 -3.89 -8.33
C ASP A 51 -8.05 -3.18 -7.28
N VAL A 52 -8.05 -1.84 -7.33
CA VAL A 52 -9.03 -1.00 -6.64
C VAL A 52 -10.43 -1.51 -7.00
N LYS A 53 -10.64 -1.99 -8.23
CA LYS A 53 -11.89 -2.61 -8.67
C LYS A 53 -12.22 -3.92 -7.94
N SER A 54 -11.24 -4.71 -7.47
CA SER A 54 -11.49 -5.87 -6.59
C SER A 54 -11.86 -5.43 -5.17
N LEU A 55 -11.36 -4.29 -4.71
CA LEU A 55 -11.74 -3.71 -3.42
C LEU A 55 -13.15 -3.11 -3.45
N LEU A 56 -13.48 -2.46 -4.57
CA LEU A 56 -14.75 -1.80 -4.83
C LEU A 56 -15.81 -2.74 -5.41
N GLY A 57 -15.39 -3.93 -5.86
CA GLY A 57 -16.17 -4.83 -6.73
C GLY A 57 -17.06 -5.85 -6.03
N ASP A 58 -17.20 -5.79 -4.71
CA ASP A 58 -18.18 -6.60 -3.96
C ASP A 58 -19.09 -5.72 -3.07
N ASN A 59 -19.01 -4.38 -3.21
CA ASN A 59 -19.83 -3.42 -2.45
C ASN A 59 -20.69 -2.56 -3.39
N ALA A 60 -21.31 -3.19 -4.40
CA ALA A 60 -22.28 -2.54 -5.27
C ALA A 60 -23.58 -2.10 -4.55
N GLU A 61 -23.69 -2.26 -3.23
CA GLU A 61 -24.85 -1.83 -2.44
C GLU A 61 -24.52 -0.99 -1.17
N GLY A 62 -23.31 -0.44 -1.00
CA GLY A 62 -23.05 0.41 0.19
C GLY A 62 -21.64 1.01 0.39
N GLY A 63 -20.91 1.27 -0.69
CA GLY A 63 -19.47 1.50 -0.72
C GLY A 63 -18.88 2.83 -0.17
N ASP A 64 -19.38 3.38 0.94
CA ASP A 64 -18.73 4.53 1.61
C ASP A 64 -17.74 4.09 2.71
N GLY A 65 -18.08 3.07 3.50
CA GLY A 65 -17.39 2.81 4.78
C GLY A 65 -15.95 2.26 4.67
N LEU A 66 -15.57 1.62 3.56
CA LEU A 66 -14.22 1.05 3.42
C LEU A 66 -13.23 2.05 2.81
N ILE A 67 -13.66 2.84 1.83
CA ILE A 67 -12.83 3.91 1.27
C ILE A 67 -12.63 5.00 2.31
N ASP A 68 -13.68 5.39 3.05
CA ASP A 68 -13.55 6.41 4.10
C ASP A 68 -12.65 5.98 5.25
N LYS A 69 -12.66 4.69 5.63
CA LYS A 69 -11.72 4.16 6.62
C LYS A 69 -10.27 4.20 6.14
N VAL A 70 -10.03 3.87 4.88
CA VAL A 70 -8.68 3.94 4.30
C VAL A 70 -8.25 5.41 4.17
N LYS A 71 -9.10 6.30 3.66
CA LYS A 71 -8.81 7.74 3.57
C LYS A 71 -8.57 8.36 4.95
N GLY A 72 -9.35 7.98 5.96
CA GLY A 72 -9.18 8.45 7.34
C GLY A 72 -7.89 7.95 8.01
N MET A 73 -7.24 6.90 7.49
CA MET A 73 -5.94 6.43 7.96
C MET A 73 -4.75 7.19 7.35
N PHE A 74 -4.92 7.78 6.17
CA PHE A 74 -3.88 8.49 5.43
C PHE A 74 -4.07 10.01 5.42
N SER A 75 -5.09 10.51 6.14
CA SER A 75 -5.35 11.95 6.37
C SER A 75 -4.72 12.44 7.67
#